data_AF-A0A1G0HVI8-F1
#
_entry.id   AF-A0A1G0HVI8-F1
#
_cell.length_a   1.000
_cell.length_b   1.000
_cell.length_c   1.000
_cell.angle_alpha   90.00
_cell.angle_beta   90.00
_cell.angle_gamma   90.00
#
_symmetry.space_group_name_H-M   'P 1'
#
loop_
_entity.id
_entity.type
_entity.pdbx_description
1 polymer ?
#
loop_
_entity_poly.entity_id
_entity_poly.type
_entity_poly.pdbx_seq_one_letter_code
_entity_poly.pdbx_strand_id
1 'polypeptide(L)'
;MCFSATASFSAAAVLSGCGALGLYFATRHANRRFLAFNFISFFYAIQQFSEGMIWLNLSPMIFGKLFLFFAVFVYPWYTGLCCYFITRKKRLKTYILWITLFGFLFGAWVFHTVMAEPLFSVNQCRAHIFYDFRIMGKYPIDGYVMYLLLIPTYIFFTSLPCFISDRRYSSWLGGTIILSAIACLGFYSETFISVWCFYAAIISAAITLFTFIQWRKRRLEQLIV
;
A
#
# COMPACT_ATOMS: atom_id res chain seq x y z
N MET A 1 8.69 12.01 1.60
CA MET A 1 10.13 12.14 1.88
C MET A 1 10.80 10.79 1.59
N CYS A 2 11.17 10.51 0.34
CA CYS A 2 11.95 9.33 -0.08
C CYS A 2 13.25 9.83 -0.72
N PHE A 3 14.06 10.54 0.07
CA PHE A 3 15.06 11.47 -0.45
C PHE A 3 16.47 10.89 -0.61
N SER A 4 16.72 9.66 -0.14
CA SER A 4 18.04 9.05 -0.20
C SER A 4 18.01 7.54 0.01
N ALA A 5 19.06 6.85 -0.45
CA ALA A 5 19.27 5.42 -0.18
C ALA A 5 19.19 5.10 1.33
N THR A 6 19.82 5.93 2.17
CA THR A 6 19.81 5.74 3.63
C THR A 6 18.42 5.78 4.21
N ALA A 7 17.58 6.73 3.77
CA ALA A 7 16.19 6.82 4.23
C ALA A 7 15.39 5.58 3.81
N SER A 8 15.53 5.16 2.55
CA SER A 8 14.85 3.98 1.99
C SER A 8 15.24 2.68 2.70
N PHE A 9 16.53 2.42 2.93
CA PHE A 9 16.97 1.22 3.66
C PHE A 9 16.59 1.26 5.14
N SER A 10 16.63 2.43 5.78
CA SER A 10 16.18 2.59 7.17
C SER A 10 14.69 2.29 7.29
N ALA A 11 13.87 2.82 6.38
CA ALA A 11 12.44 2.53 6.33
C ALA A 11 12.19 1.04 6.10
N ALA A 12 12.91 0.40 5.16
CA ALA A 12 12.82 -1.02 4.91
C ALA A 12 13.09 -1.86 6.17
N ALA A 13 14.17 -1.57 6.89
CA ALA A 13 14.53 -2.26 8.14
C ALA A 13 13.44 -2.12 9.23
N VAL A 14 12.97 -0.88 9.46
CA VAL A 14 11.90 -0.62 10.44
C VAL A 14 10.62 -1.36 10.07
N LEU A 15 10.21 -1.30 8.80
CA LEU A 15 8.99 -1.95 8.31
C LEU A 15 9.07 -3.47 8.37
N SER A 16 10.23 -4.07 8.09
CA SER A 16 10.45 -5.51 8.31
C SER A 16 10.31 -5.88 9.78
N GLY A 17 10.86 -5.08 10.69
CA GLY A 17 10.68 -5.26 12.14
C GLY A 17 9.22 -5.15 12.57
N CYS A 18 8.51 -4.14 12.07
CA CYS A 18 7.07 -3.96 12.29
C CYS A 18 6.28 -5.18 11.79
N GLY A 19 6.51 -5.63 10.55
CA GLY A 19 5.84 -6.81 10.00
C GLY A 19 6.08 -8.07 10.84
N ALA A 20 7.33 -8.32 11.25
CA ALA A 20 7.69 -9.49 12.06
C ALA A 20 7.01 -9.48 13.44
N LEU A 21 7.09 -8.34 14.14
CA LEU A 21 6.42 -8.15 15.43
C LEU A 21 4.90 -8.24 15.31
N GLY A 22 4.34 -7.64 14.27
CA GLY A 22 2.92 -7.67 13.95
C GLY A 22 2.38 -9.08 13.75
N LEU A 23 3.08 -9.89 12.94
CA LEU A 23 2.76 -11.30 12.75
C LEU A 23 2.91 -12.11 14.05
N TYR A 24 3.98 -11.87 14.81
CA TYR A 24 4.17 -12.53 16.10
C TYR A 24 3.01 -12.23 17.07
N PHE A 25 2.60 -10.97 17.21
CA PHE A 25 1.47 -10.62 18.08
C PHE A 25 0.15 -11.20 17.56
N ALA A 26 -0.06 -11.15 16.24
CA ALA A 26 -1.27 -11.65 15.59
C ALA A 26 -1.43 -13.18 15.74
N THR A 27 -0.34 -13.92 15.69
CA THR A 27 -0.33 -15.38 15.84
C THR A 27 -0.46 -15.81 17.30
N ARG A 28 0.26 -15.17 18.23
CA ARG A 28 0.34 -15.67 19.60
C ARG A 28 -0.91 -15.39 20.43
N HIS A 29 -1.52 -14.20 20.36
CA HIS A 29 -2.74 -13.90 21.14
C HIS A 29 -3.69 -12.85 20.52
N ALA A 30 -3.30 -12.14 19.45
CA ALA A 30 -4.15 -11.14 18.79
C ALA A 30 -4.77 -11.66 17.49
N ASN A 31 -5.84 -12.44 17.59
CA ASN A 31 -6.79 -12.73 16.48
C ASN A 31 -6.17 -12.81 15.06
N ARG A 32 -5.92 -14.04 14.58
CA ARG A 32 -5.34 -14.38 13.26
C ARG A 32 -5.93 -13.63 12.06
N ARG A 33 -7.13 -13.03 12.18
CA ARG A 33 -7.72 -12.14 11.18
C ARG A 33 -6.89 -10.90 10.86
N PHE A 34 -5.95 -10.49 11.72
CA PHE A 34 -5.04 -9.36 11.47
C PHE A 34 -3.75 -9.74 10.74
N LEU A 35 -3.52 -11.02 10.41
CA LEU A 35 -2.29 -11.45 9.75
C LEU A 35 -2.09 -10.73 8.41
N ALA A 36 -3.13 -10.69 7.56
CA ALA A 36 -3.07 -10.02 6.26
C ALA A 36 -2.70 -8.54 6.40
N PHE A 37 -3.27 -7.84 7.38
CA PHE A 37 -2.95 -6.44 7.64
C PHE A 37 -1.48 -6.21 8.05
N ASN A 38 -0.88 -7.13 8.82
CA ASN A 38 0.51 -7.01 9.24
C ASN A 38 1.50 -7.41 8.13
N PHE A 39 1.07 -8.20 7.14
CA PHE A 39 1.88 -8.50 5.95
C PHE A 39 2.12 -7.27 5.06
N ILE A 40 1.23 -6.26 5.12
CA ILE A 40 1.40 -5.00 4.37
C ILE A 40 2.73 -4.32 4.71
N SER A 41 3.19 -4.39 5.96
CA SER A 41 4.48 -3.80 6.34
C SER A 41 5.66 -4.46 5.63
N PHE A 42 5.61 -5.77 5.33
CA PHE A 42 6.63 -6.41 4.50
C PHE A 42 6.59 -5.95 3.04
N PHE A 43 5.41 -5.69 2.50
CA PHE A 43 5.29 -5.17 1.13
C PHE A 43 5.90 -3.77 1.01
N TYR A 44 5.61 -2.88 1.95
CA TYR A 44 6.27 -1.58 2.00
C TYR A 44 7.77 -1.70 2.28
N ALA A 45 8.22 -2.67 3.09
CA ALA A 45 9.64 -2.91 3.28
C ALA A 45 10.35 -3.28 1.98
N ILE A 46 9.76 -4.17 1.16
CA ILE A 46 10.31 -4.56 -0.15
C ILE A 46 10.30 -3.38 -1.11
N GLN A 47 9.22 -2.56 -1.12
CA GLN A 47 9.19 -1.35 -1.93
C GLN A 47 10.28 -0.34 -1.52
N GLN A 48 10.45 -0.10 -0.22
CA GLN A 48 11.48 0.81 0.28
C GLN A 48 12.89 0.27 0.00
N PHE A 49 13.11 -1.03 0.12
CA PHE A 49 14.36 -1.65 -0.32
C PHE A 49 14.61 -1.43 -1.82
N SER A 50 13.58 -1.64 -2.66
CA SER A 50 13.66 -1.42 -4.11
C SER A 50 14.01 0.03 -4.43
N GLU A 51 13.41 0.98 -3.74
CA GLU A 51 13.70 2.41 -3.87
C GLU A 51 15.15 2.74 -3.47
N GLY A 52 15.66 2.11 -2.40
CA GLY A 52 17.07 2.20 -1.99
C GLY A 52 18.05 1.68 -3.04
N MET A 53 17.71 0.58 -3.72
CA MET A 53 18.52 0.04 -4.82
C MET A 53 18.52 0.97 -6.04
N ILE A 54 17.38 1.60 -6.36
CA ILE A 54 17.28 2.61 -7.41
C ILE A 54 18.16 3.80 -7.08
N TRP A 55 18.18 4.28 -5.83
CA TRP A 55 19.06 5.37 -5.39
C TRP A 55 20.54 5.07 -5.61
N LEU A 56 20.96 3.83 -5.38
CA LEU A 56 22.33 3.38 -5.65
C LEU A 56 22.63 3.15 -7.15
N ASN A 57 21.67 3.42 -8.04
CA ASN A 57 21.73 3.12 -9.47
C ASN A 57 21.99 1.63 -9.77
N LEU A 58 21.59 0.73 -8.87
CA LEU A 58 21.73 -0.71 -9.02
C LEU A 58 20.48 -1.27 -9.69
N SER A 59 20.61 -1.70 -10.95
CA SER A 59 19.52 -2.29 -11.75
C SER A 59 18.18 -1.52 -11.62
N PRO A 60 18.15 -0.19 -11.83
CA PRO A 60 17.00 0.66 -11.53
C PRO A 60 15.73 0.23 -12.25
N MET A 61 15.87 -0.38 -13.43
CA MET A 61 14.76 -0.95 -14.19
C MET A 61 14.09 -2.13 -13.46
N ILE A 62 14.87 -3.06 -12.90
CA ILE A 62 14.35 -4.25 -12.21
C ILE A 62 13.65 -3.83 -10.92
N PHE A 63 14.33 -3.00 -10.12
CA PHE A 63 13.78 -2.54 -8.83
C PHE A 63 12.63 -1.55 -9.02
N GLY A 64 12.61 -0.76 -10.10
CA GLY A 64 11.47 0.09 -10.42
C GLY A 64 10.23 -0.71 -10.80
N LYS A 65 10.39 -1.79 -11.57
CA LYS A 65 9.29 -2.71 -11.86
C LYS A 65 8.78 -3.41 -10.60
N LEU A 66 9.68 -3.83 -9.71
CA LEU A 66 9.31 -4.42 -8.42
C LEU A 66 8.58 -3.42 -7.52
N PHE A 67 9.04 -2.18 -7.47
CA PHE A 67 8.38 -1.10 -6.74
C PHE A 67 6.94 -0.89 -7.26
N LEU A 68 6.79 -0.79 -8.58
CA LEU A 68 5.49 -0.58 -9.22
C LEU A 68 4.57 -1.79 -9.10
N PHE A 69 5.10 -3.02 -9.11
CA PHE A 69 4.31 -4.22 -8.86
C PHE A 69 3.50 -4.10 -7.56
N PHE A 70 4.13 -3.66 -6.48
CA PHE A 70 3.40 -3.41 -5.23
C PHE A 70 2.48 -2.18 -5.35
N ALA A 71 3.01 -1.07 -5.90
CA ALA A 71 2.30 0.20 -5.92
C ALA A 71 1.01 0.13 -6.74
N VAL A 72 1.05 -0.41 -7.96
CA VAL A 72 -0.09 -0.39 -8.88
C VAL A 72 -0.89 -1.70 -8.90
N PHE A 73 -0.25 -2.86 -8.66
CA PHE A 73 -0.96 -4.13 -8.71
C PHE A 73 -1.42 -4.63 -7.34
N VAL A 74 -0.54 -4.69 -6.33
CA VAL A 74 -0.87 -5.37 -5.06
C VAL A 74 -1.91 -4.62 -4.25
N TYR A 75 -1.72 -3.31 -4.00
CA TYR A 75 -2.56 -2.59 -3.05
C TYR A 75 -4.05 -2.48 -3.41
N PRO A 76 -4.47 -2.28 -4.68
CA PRO A 76 -5.89 -2.18 -5.04
C PRO A 76 -6.77 -3.33 -4.57
N TRP A 77 -6.24 -4.55 -4.48
CA TRP A 77 -6.99 -5.71 -4.02
C TRP A 77 -6.58 -6.17 -2.63
N TYR A 78 -5.31 -6.02 -2.26
CA TYR A 78 -4.83 -6.56 -0.99
C TYR A 78 -5.49 -5.91 0.23
N THR A 79 -5.83 -4.62 0.16
CA THR A 79 -6.59 -3.96 1.24
C THR A 79 -7.99 -4.56 1.38
N GLY A 80 -8.63 -4.93 0.27
CA GLY A 80 -9.90 -5.65 0.27
C GLY A 80 -9.78 -7.03 0.91
N LEU A 81 -8.73 -7.78 0.59
CA LEU A 81 -8.43 -9.06 1.23
C LEU A 81 -8.25 -8.92 2.75
N CYS A 82 -7.53 -7.88 3.19
CA CYS A 82 -7.36 -7.57 4.62
C CYS A 82 -8.71 -7.32 5.30
N CYS A 83 -9.58 -6.52 4.67
CA CYS A 83 -10.92 -6.24 5.16
C CYS A 83 -11.78 -7.51 5.23
N TYR A 84 -11.73 -8.37 4.22
CA TYR A 84 -12.48 -9.62 4.15
C TYR A 84 -12.22 -10.53 5.37
N PHE A 85 -10.97 -10.62 5.81
CA PHE A 85 -10.60 -11.45 6.96
C PHE A 85 -11.10 -10.89 8.30
N ILE A 86 -11.14 -9.57 8.47
CA ILE A 86 -11.59 -8.94 9.73
C ILE A 86 -13.12 -8.81 9.85
N THR A 87 -13.83 -8.72 8.73
CA THR A 87 -15.29 -8.57 8.66
C THR A 87 -15.98 -9.80 9.23
N ARG A 88 -17.08 -9.62 9.98
CA ARG A 88 -17.87 -10.74 10.54
C ARG A 88 -19.10 -11.06 9.70
N LYS A 89 -19.83 -10.04 9.23
CA LYS A 89 -21.11 -10.21 8.55
C LYS A 89 -20.92 -10.83 7.15
N LYS A 90 -21.58 -11.97 6.87
CA LYS A 90 -21.46 -12.72 5.61
C LYS A 90 -21.79 -11.87 4.37
N ARG A 91 -22.90 -11.11 4.40
CA ARG A 91 -23.29 -10.23 3.28
C ARG A 91 -22.21 -9.21 2.92
N LEU A 92 -21.60 -8.57 3.92
CA LEU A 92 -20.54 -7.57 3.71
C LEU A 92 -19.25 -8.22 3.18
N LYS A 93 -18.92 -9.44 3.62
CA LYS A 93 -17.80 -10.20 3.07
C LYS A 93 -17.97 -10.45 1.58
N THR A 94 -19.18 -10.76 1.12
CA THR A 94 -19.45 -10.96 -0.32
C THR A 94 -19.18 -9.68 -1.11
N TYR A 95 -19.65 -8.52 -0.64
CA TYR A 95 -19.35 -7.24 -1.30
C TYR A 95 -17.86 -6.92 -1.32
N ILE A 96 -17.17 -7.11 -0.20
CA ILE A 96 -15.71 -6.90 -0.12
C ILE A 96 -14.97 -7.85 -1.07
N LEU A 97 -15.40 -9.11 -1.18
CA LEU A 97 -14.79 -10.08 -2.09
C LEU A 97 -14.93 -9.62 -3.55
N TRP A 98 -16.11 -9.18 -3.97
CA TRP A 98 -16.30 -8.65 -5.33
C TRP A 98 -15.40 -7.44 -5.60
N ILE A 99 -15.34 -6.48 -4.68
CA ILE A 99 -14.46 -5.30 -4.81
C ILE A 99 -12.98 -5.72 -4.86
N THR A 100 -12.59 -6.72 -4.07
CA THR A 100 -11.24 -7.29 -4.09
C THR A 100 -10.90 -7.90 -5.45
N LEU A 101 -11.83 -8.67 -6.04
CA LEU A 101 -11.65 -9.26 -7.37
C LEU A 101 -11.56 -8.19 -8.47
N PHE A 102 -12.42 -7.18 -8.44
CA PHE A 102 -12.34 -6.07 -9.39
C PHE A 102 -11.06 -5.24 -9.20
N GLY A 103 -10.64 -4.99 -7.96
CA GLY A 103 -9.36 -4.36 -7.67
C GLY A 103 -8.17 -5.17 -8.20
N PHE A 104 -8.26 -6.51 -8.18
CA PHE A 104 -7.21 -7.38 -8.70
C PHE A 104 -7.12 -7.26 -10.21
N LEU A 105 -8.27 -7.35 -10.90
CA LEU A 105 -8.33 -7.18 -12.35
C LEU A 105 -7.85 -5.78 -12.78
N PHE A 106 -8.27 -4.74 -12.06
CA PHE A 106 -7.84 -3.37 -12.30
C PHE A 106 -6.31 -3.23 -12.12
N GLY A 107 -5.77 -3.70 -10.98
CA GLY A 107 -4.33 -3.65 -10.73
C GLY A 107 -3.52 -4.46 -11.73
N ALA A 108 -4.02 -5.63 -12.14
CA ALA A 108 -3.36 -6.50 -13.12
C ALA A 108 -3.32 -5.85 -14.49
N TRP A 109 -4.45 -5.24 -14.90
CA TRP A 109 -4.54 -4.47 -16.14
C TRP A 109 -3.57 -3.28 -16.12
N VAL A 110 -3.58 -2.46 -15.07
CA VAL A 110 -2.66 -1.32 -14.93
C VAL A 110 -1.20 -1.79 -14.97
N PHE A 111 -0.84 -2.80 -14.18
CA PHE A 111 0.54 -3.28 -14.15
C PHE A 111 0.98 -3.85 -15.50
N HIS A 112 0.11 -4.60 -16.18
CA HIS A 112 0.40 -5.11 -17.52
C HIS A 112 0.67 -3.98 -18.52
N THR A 113 -0.16 -2.92 -18.51
CA THR A 113 0.06 -1.78 -19.42
C THR A 113 1.34 -1.01 -19.10
N VAL A 114 1.66 -0.80 -17.82
CA VAL A 114 2.95 -0.22 -17.42
C VAL A 114 4.13 -1.06 -17.92
N MET A 115 4.07 -2.38 -17.78
CA MET A 115 5.16 -3.27 -18.17
C MET A 115 5.33 -3.39 -19.70
N ALA A 116 4.26 -3.15 -20.44
CA ALA A 116 4.25 -3.13 -21.90
C ALA A 116 4.67 -1.78 -22.50
N GLU A 117 4.81 -0.73 -21.69
CA GLU A 117 5.15 0.61 -22.17
C GLU A 117 6.63 0.70 -22.61
N PRO A 118 6.93 0.99 -23.89
CA PRO A 118 8.30 1.04 -24.39
C PRO A 118 9.14 2.18 -23.80
N LEU A 119 8.46 3.24 -23.36
CA LEU A 119 9.08 4.45 -22.81
C LEU A 119 9.22 4.40 -21.29
N PHE A 120 8.95 3.25 -20.65
CA PHE A 120 9.12 3.14 -19.20
C PHE A 120 10.55 3.48 -18.80
N SER A 121 10.69 4.51 -17.97
CA SER A 121 11.98 4.93 -17.44
C SER A 121 11.90 5.28 -15.97
N VAL A 122 13.02 5.09 -15.28
CA VAL A 122 13.20 5.39 -13.87
C VAL A 122 14.29 6.42 -13.78
N ASN A 123 13.92 7.67 -13.51
CA ASN A 123 14.84 8.80 -13.50
C ASN A 123 14.95 9.37 -12.10
N GLN A 124 16.18 9.64 -11.65
CA GLN A 124 16.43 10.37 -10.42
C GLN A 124 16.40 11.87 -10.74
N CYS A 125 15.48 12.63 -10.16
CA CYS A 125 15.42 14.08 -10.32
C CYS A 125 15.46 14.76 -8.95
N ARG A 126 16.55 15.50 -8.70
CA ARG A 126 16.84 16.15 -7.41
C ARG A 126 16.80 15.15 -6.25
N ALA A 127 15.79 15.24 -5.40
CA ALA A 127 15.61 14.39 -4.23
C ALA A 127 14.51 13.32 -4.43
N HIS A 128 14.04 13.09 -5.64
CA HIS A 128 12.92 12.18 -5.90
C HIS A 128 13.22 11.21 -7.04
N ILE A 129 12.64 10.02 -6.94
CA ILE A 129 12.60 9.05 -8.04
C ILE A 129 11.31 9.25 -8.82
N PHE A 130 11.46 9.48 -10.11
CA PHE A 130 10.38 9.63 -11.06
C PHE A 130 10.21 8.32 -11.85
N TYR A 131 8.98 7.83 -11.88
CA TYR A 131 8.58 6.67 -12.68
C TYR A 131 7.80 7.19 -13.88
N ASP A 132 8.46 7.28 -15.02
CA ASP A 132 7.82 7.73 -16.26
C ASP A 132 7.23 6.51 -16.97
N PHE A 133 5.90 6.43 -17.03
CA PHE A 133 5.20 5.45 -17.84
C PHE A 133 3.85 6.01 -18.28
N ARG A 134 3.41 5.57 -19.46
CA ARG A 134 2.09 5.85 -20.01
C ARG A 134 1.26 4.58 -19.89
N ILE A 135 0.05 4.70 -19.34
CA ILE A 135 -0.83 3.55 -19.09
C ILE A 135 -1.60 3.14 -20.38
N MET A 136 -1.57 3.97 -21.43
CA MET A 136 -2.14 3.63 -22.75
C MET A 136 -1.31 4.28 -23.86
N GLY A 137 -0.36 3.54 -24.43
CA GLY A 137 0.61 4.04 -25.41
C GLY A 137 0.06 4.85 -26.60
N LYS A 138 0.98 5.57 -27.27
CA LYS A 138 0.87 6.43 -28.48
C LYS A 138 -0.20 7.54 -28.51
N TYR A 139 -1.23 7.48 -27.68
CA TYR A 139 -2.12 8.61 -27.43
C TYR A 139 -1.56 9.38 -26.24
N PRO A 140 -1.26 10.68 -26.37
CA PRO A 140 -1.02 11.52 -25.21
C PRO A 140 -2.36 11.57 -24.49
N ILE A 141 -2.56 10.66 -23.53
CA ILE A 141 -3.56 10.90 -22.53
C ILE A 141 -3.11 12.17 -21.83
N ASP A 142 -3.78 13.28 -22.14
CA ASP A 142 -3.69 14.50 -21.35
C ASP A 142 -3.78 14.11 -19.88
N GLY A 143 -2.93 14.70 -19.03
CA GLY A 143 -2.87 14.37 -17.60
C GLY A 143 -4.25 14.30 -16.92
N TYR A 144 -5.24 15.00 -17.49
CA TYR A 144 -6.67 14.90 -17.19
C TYR A 144 -7.21 13.48 -16.97
N VAL A 145 -7.02 12.49 -17.84
CA VAL A 145 -7.63 11.15 -17.62
C VAL A 145 -6.94 10.38 -16.49
N MET A 146 -5.62 10.56 -16.31
CA MET A 146 -4.93 9.97 -15.16
C MET A 146 -5.44 10.55 -13.84
N TYR A 147 -5.55 11.89 -13.76
CA TYR A 147 -5.99 12.58 -12.56
C TYR A 147 -7.49 12.44 -12.28
N LEU A 148 -8.35 12.39 -13.31
CA LEU A 148 -9.80 12.33 -13.12
C LEU A 148 -10.37 10.91 -13.05
N LEU A 149 -9.70 9.92 -13.65
CA LEU A 149 -10.22 8.55 -13.70
C LEU A 149 -9.34 7.57 -12.93
N LEU A 150 -8.08 7.43 -13.32
CA LEU A 150 -7.22 6.35 -12.80
C LEU A 150 -6.90 6.50 -11.31
N ILE A 151 -6.50 7.70 -10.85
CA ILE A 151 -6.18 7.93 -9.43
C ILE A 151 -7.43 7.76 -8.55
N PRO A 152 -8.60 8.36 -8.87
CA PRO A 152 -9.83 8.12 -8.12
C PRO A 152 -10.26 6.66 -8.11
N THR A 153 -10.18 5.94 -9.24
CA THR A 153 -10.49 4.51 -9.30
C THR A 153 -9.53 3.67 -8.45
N TYR A 154 -8.23 4.00 -8.46
CA TYR A 154 -7.25 3.35 -7.59
C TYR A 154 -7.56 3.59 -6.10
N ILE A 155 -7.82 4.85 -5.71
CA ILE A 155 -8.17 5.20 -4.32
C ILE A 155 -9.46 4.47 -3.92
N PHE A 156 -10.45 4.42 -4.82
CA PHE A 156 -11.69 3.69 -4.61
C PHE A 156 -11.46 2.22 -4.28
N PHE A 157 -10.68 1.49 -5.09
CA PHE A 157 -10.42 0.07 -4.82
C PHE A 157 -9.60 -0.15 -3.54
N THR A 158 -8.62 0.72 -3.28
CA THR A 158 -7.79 0.62 -2.06
C THR A 158 -8.56 0.98 -0.78
N SER A 159 -9.50 1.92 -0.80
CA SER A 159 -10.15 2.43 0.42
C SER A 159 -11.58 1.93 0.64
N LEU A 160 -12.37 1.66 -0.41
CA LEU A 160 -13.80 1.31 -0.26
C LEU A 160 -14.05 0.08 0.63
N PRO A 161 -13.28 -1.03 0.52
CA PRO A 161 -13.47 -2.19 1.39
C PRO A 161 -13.43 -1.85 2.89
N CYS A 162 -12.63 -0.83 3.26
CA CYS A 162 -12.47 -0.38 4.62
C CYS A 162 -13.75 0.25 5.21
N PHE A 163 -14.54 0.90 4.36
CA PHE A 163 -15.81 1.53 4.75
C PHE A 163 -16.97 0.52 4.77
N ILE A 164 -16.91 -0.54 3.95
CA ILE A 164 -17.92 -1.60 3.92
C ILE A 164 -17.80 -2.55 5.12
N SER A 165 -16.58 -2.75 5.64
CA SER A 165 -16.35 -3.62 6.79
C SER A 165 -17.15 -3.20 8.03
N ASP A 166 -17.68 -4.16 8.79
CA ASP A 166 -18.43 -3.92 10.04
C ASP A 166 -17.54 -3.51 11.22
N ARG A 167 -16.28 -3.19 10.98
CA ARG A 167 -15.27 -2.87 11.98
C ARG A 167 -14.93 -1.40 11.93
N ARG A 168 -15.27 -0.66 12.99
CA ARG A 168 -15.05 0.79 13.06
C ARG A 168 -13.60 1.19 12.75
N TYR A 169 -12.61 0.48 13.31
CA TYR A 169 -11.19 0.76 13.05
C TYR A 169 -10.80 0.62 11.57
N SER A 170 -11.50 -0.20 10.79
CA SER A 170 -11.26 -0.34 9.36
C SER A 170 -11.61 0.96 8.63
N SER A 171 -12.73 1.60 8.97
CA SER A 171 -13.14 2.86 8.33
C SER A 171 -12.18 4.01 8.63
N TRP A 172 -11.55 4.01 9.81
CA TRP A 172 -10.50 4.99 10.14
C TRP A 172 -9.28 4.80 9.23
N LEU A 173 -8.88 3.55 8.99
CA LEU A 173 -7.79 3.23 8.05
C LEU A 173 -8.13 3.70 6.63
N GLY A 174 -9.35 3.42 6.14
CA GLY A 174 -9.82 3.92 4.85
C GLY A 174 -9.78 5.45 4.76
N GLY A 175 -10.20 6.16 5.82
CA GLY A 175 -10.11 7.60 5.92
C GLY A 175 -8.68 8.14 5.87
N THR A 176 -7.74 7.49 6.59
CA THR A 176 -6.32 7.89 6.55
C THR A 176 -5.67 7.66 5.18
N ILE A 177 -6.05 6.60 4.47
CA ILE A 177 -5.59 6.36 3.09
C ILE A 177 -6.05 7.49 2.18
N ILE A 178 -7.34 7.83 2.21
CA ILE A 178 -7.90 8.92 1.39
C ILE A 178 -7.25 10.26 1.76
N LEU A 179 -7.16 10.58 3.05
CA LEU A 179 -6.61 11.86 3.50
C LEU A 179 -5.14 12.01 3.11
N SER A 180 -4.34 10.95 3.27
CA SER A 180 -2.94 10.96 2.83
C SER A 180 -2.82 11.12 1.31
N ALA A 181 -3.71 10.50 0.52
CA ALA A 181 -3.74 10.66 -0.92
C ALA A 181 -4.08 12.10 -1.33
N ILE A 182 -5.11 12.71 -0.71
CA ILE A 182 -5.50 14.12 -0.96
C ILE A 182 -4.35 15.06 -0.61
N ALA A 183 -3.69 14.87 0.53
CA ALA A 183 -2.54 15.67 0.92
C ALA A 183 -1.38 15.53 -0.09
N CYS A 184 -1.10 14.32 -0.56
CA CYS A 184 -0.06 14.10 -1.57
C CYS A 184 -0.42 14.74 -2.92
N LEU A 185 -1.67 14.66 -3.35
CA LEU A 185 -2.13 15.32 -4.59
C LEU A 185 -2.05 16.85 -4.50
N GLY A 186 -2.33 17.42 -3.33
CA GLY A 186 -2.28 18.87 -3.12
C GLY A 186 -0.86 19.45 -3.04
N PHE A 187 0.08 18.74 -2.41
CA PHE A 187 1.44 19.27 -2.15
C PHE A 187 2.54 18.64 -3.00
N TYR A 188 2.32 17.45 -3.56
CA TYR A 188 3.36 16.61 -4.19
C TYR A 188 2.87 15.93 -5.47
N SER A 189 2.07 16.61 -6.30
CA SER A 189 1.46 16.04 -7.52
C SER A 189 2.47 15.34 -8.45
N GLU A 190 3.64 15.95 -8.70
CA GLU A 190 4.67 15.38 -9.58
C GLU A 190 5.38 14.14 -9.01
N THR A 191 5.41 14.01 -7.67
CA THR A 191 6.12 12.92 -6.97
C THR A 191 5.17 12.04 -6.15
N PHE A 192 3.88 12.10 -6.50
CA PHE A 192 2.76 11.51 -5.77
C PHE A 192 3.00 10.06 -5.40
N ILE A 193 3.45 9.24 -6.35
CA ILE A 193 3.63 7.80 -6.15
C ILE A 193 4.62 7.53 -5.01
N SER A 194 5.81 8.15 -5.03
CA SER A 194 6.84 7.93 -4.01
C SER A 194 6.40 8.44 -2.63
N VAL A 195 5.85 9.67 -2.57
CA VAL A 195 5.49 10.32 -1.32
C VAL A 195 4.31 9.62 -0.66
N TRP A 196 3.30 9.24 -1.45
CA TRP A 196 2.14 8.56 -0.91
C TRP A 196 2.49 7.15 -0.40
N CYS A 197 3.38 6.42 -1.09
CA CYS A 197 3.89 5.14 -0.59
C CYS A 197 4.57 5.28 0.78
N PHE A 198 5.30 6.37 1.02
CA PHE A 198 5.90 6.63 2.34
C PHE A 198 4.84 6.86 3.43
N TYR A 199 3.81 7.67 3.16
CA TYR A 199 2.70 7.83 4.11
C TYR A 199 1.98 6.50 4.37
N ALA A 200 1.77 5.70 3.34
CA ALA A 200 1.14 4.40 3.48
C ALA A 200 2.01 3.40 4.26
N ALA A 201 3.33 3.50 4.14
CA ALA A 201 4.27 2.76 4.97
C ALA A 201 4.13 3.13 6.46
N ILE A 202 4.02 4.42 6.80
CA ILE A 202 3.75 4.88 8.17
C ILE A 202 2.41 4.33 8.68
N ILE A 203 1.37 4.39 7.85
CA ILE A 203 0.06 3.80 8.19
C ILE A 203 0.20 2.31 8.51
N SER A 204 1.01 1.57 7.74
CA SER A 204 1.25 0.13 8.01
C SER A 204 1.95 -0.13 9.36
N ALA A 205 2.90 0.73 9.75
CA ALA A 205 3.53 0.63 11.07
C ALA A 205 2.53 0.92 12.20
N ALA A 206 1.60 1.86 12.01
CA ALA A 206 0.52 2.13 12.97
C ALA A 206 -0.43 0.92 13.16
N ILE A 207 -0.67 0.14 12.10
CA ILE A 207 -1.44 -1.11 12.18
C ILE A 207 -0.73 -2.15 13.05
N THR A 208 0.60 -2.25 12.94
CA THR A 208 1.41 -3.12 13.80
C THR A 208 1.25 -2.72 15.26
N LEU A 209 1.37 -1.42 15.56
CA LEU A 209 1.18 -0.88 16.91
C LEU A 209 -0.22 -1.18 17.45
N PHE A 210 -1.26 -1.00 16.63
CA PHE A 210 -2.62 -1.37 17.00
C PHE A 210 -2.74 -2.85 17.35
N THR A 211 -2.13 -3.74 16.55
CA THR A 211 -2.11 -5.18 16.81
C THR A 211 -1.42 -5.50 18.14
N PHE A 212 -0.32 -4.83 18.44
CA PHE A 212 0.38 -4.94 19.73
C PHE A 212 -0.50 -4.51 20.91
N ILE A 213 -1.19 -3.37 20.81
CA ILE A 213 -2.08 -2.88 21.88
C ILE A 213 -3.20 -3.88 22.15
N GLN A 214 -3.78 -4.46 21.09
CA GLN A 214 -4.83 -5.49 21.22
C GLN A 214 -4.30 -6.77 21.85
N TRP A 215 -3.09 -7.19 21.48
CA TRP A 215 -2.41 -8.33 22.09
C TRP A 215 -2.18 -8.10 23.59
N ARG A 216 -1.64 -6.93 23.97
CA ARG A 216 -1.35 -6.59 25.36
C ARG A 216 -2.61 -6.58 26.22
N LYS A 217 -3.70 -5.99 25.72
CA LYS A 217 -4.98 -5.94 26.44
C LYS A 217 -5.51 -7.35 26.73
N ARG A 218 -5.53 -8.24 25.73
CA ARG A 218 -5.98 -9.63 25.90
C ARG A 218 -5.10 -10.42 26.86
N ARG A 219 -3.78 -10.20 26.80
CA ARG A 219 -2.84 -10.86 27.71
C ARG A 219 -3.06 -10.45 29.16
N LEU A 220 -3.36 -9.16 29.41
CA LEU A 220 -3.68 -8.69 30.75
C LEU A 220 -5.01 -9.26 31.27
N GLU A 221 -6.04 -9.33 30.42
CA GLU A 221 -7.33 -9.96 30.76
C GLU A 221 -7.15 -11.44 31.17
N GLN A 222 -6.23 -12.17 30.53
CA GLN A 222 -5.93 -13.58 30.87
C GLN A 222 -5.12 -13.77 32.17
N LEU A 223 -4.42 -12.73 32.65
CA LEU A 223 -3.65 -12.81 33.89
C LEU A 223 -4.49 -12.45 35.12
N ILE A 224 -5.66 -11.85 34.92
CA ILE A 224 -6.60 -11.44 35.98
C ILE A 224 -7.64 -12.53 36.26
N VAL A 225 -7.79 -13.51 35.35
CA VAL A 225 -8.65 -14.70 35.48
C VAL A 225 -7.83 -15.88 35.98
#